data_AF-O74347-F1
#
_entry.id   AF-O74347-F1
#
_cell.length_a   1.000
_cell.length_b   1.000
_cell.length_c   1.000
_cell.angle_alpha   90.00
_cell.angle_beta   90.00
_cell.angle_gamma   90.00
#
_symmetry.space_group_name_H-M   'P 1'
#
loop_
_entity.id
_entity.type
_entity.pdbx_description
1 polymer ?
#
loop_
_entity_poly.entity_id
_entity_poly.type
_entity_poly.pdbx_seq_one_letter_code
_entity_poly.pdbx_strand_id
1 'polypeptide(L)'
;MHPHLDVNNQKQCADLIRALEECHKSFGKFFGECNTIKYELKACLTKDRNDKARLNRENARMRKKVIEENRKKEEIEERILTDRILQQERKKSHANEGAGDNNN
;
A
#
# COMPACT_ATOMS: atom_id res chain seq x y z
N MET A 1 -12.55 -30.32 -3.59
CA MET A 1 -11.68 -29.82 -4.68
C MET A 1 -11.52 -28.32 -4.48
N HIS A 2 -10.28 -27.82 -4.42
CA HIS A 2 -9.99 -26.39 -4.26
C HIS A 2 -10.09 -25.69 -5.64
N PRO A 3 -10.34 -24.37 -5.68
CA PRO A 3 -10.20 -23.60 -6.93
C PRO A 3 -8.82 -23.85 -7.55
N HIS A 4 -8.71 -23.73 -8.87
CA HIS A 4 -7.47 -24.01 -9.61
C HIS A 4 -6.29 -23.27 -8.97
N LEU A 5 -5.32 -24.04 -8.47
CA LEU A 5 -4.06 -23.50 -7.99
C LEU A 5 -3.35 -22.92 -9.22
N ASP A 6 -3.22 -21.61 -9.27
CA ASP A 6 -2.46 -20.96 -10.32
C ASP A 6 -0.98 -20.95 -9.95
N VAL A 7 -0.23 -21.87 -10.54
CA VAL A 7 1.23 -22.01 -10.40
C VAL A 7 1.95 -20.68 -10.69
N ASN A 8 1.40 -19.83 -11.56
CA ASN A 8 2.00 -18.53 -11.88
C ASN A 8 1.94 -17.55 -10.69
N ASN A 9 0.87 -17.63 -9.90
CA ASN A 9 0.69 -16.80 -8.71
C ASN A 9 1.40 -17.38 -7.48
N GLN A 10 1.64 -18.69 -7.48
CA GLN A 10 2.17 -19.46 -6.34
C GLN A 10 3.50 -20.13 -6.71
N LYS A 11 4.37 -19.43 -7.44
CA LYS A 11 5.63 -19.96 -7.97
C LYS A 11 6.48 -20.67 -6.92
N GLN A 12 6.47 -20.17 -5.69
CA GLN A 12 7.21 -20.76 -4.57
C GLN A 12 6.69 -22.14 -4.14
N CYS A 13 5.43 -22.47 -4.44
CA CYS A 13 4.80 -23.74 -4.11
C CYS A 13 4.61 -24.64 -5.33
N ALA A 14 5.18 -24.28 -6.50
CA ALA A 14 4.96 -24.97 -7.77
C ALA A 14 5.25 -26.47 -7.73
N ASP A 15 6.25 -26.90 -6.96
CA ASP A 15 6.63 -28.30 -6.86
C ASP A 15 5.63 -29.11 -6.04
N LEU A 16 5.10 -28.53 -4.96
CA LEU A 16 4.02 -29.14 -4.16
C LEU A 16 2.70 -29.20 -4.94
N ILE A 17 2.43 -28.19 -5.77
CA ILE A 17 1.25 -28.20 -6.66
C ILE A 17 1.37 -29.36 -7.66
N ARG A 18 2.52 -29.49 -8.33
CA ARG A 18 2.79 -30.58 -9.28
C ARG A 18 2.75 -31.96 -8.61
N ALA A 19 3.31 -32.09 -7.41
CA ALA A 19 3.25 -33.33 -6.64
C ALA A 19 1.80 -33.71 -6.26
N LEU A 20 0.97 -32.72 -5.90
CA LEU A 20 -0.43 -32.95 -5.59
C LEU A 20 -1.22 -33.35 -6.83
N GLU A 21 -0.97 -32.70 -7.97
CA GLU A 21 -1.57 -33.04 -9.27
C GLU A 21 -1.23 -34.47 -9.68
N GLU A 22 0.03 -34.88 -9.52
CA GLU A 22 0.48 -36.25 -9.78
C GLU A 22 -0.24 -37.26 -8.87
N CYS A 23 -0.29 -36.98 -7.56
CA CYS A 23 -0.98 -37.86 -6.60
C CYS A 23 -2.47 -38.00 -6.93
N HIS A 24 -3.10 -36.92 -7.42
CA HIS A 24 -4.51 -36.93 -7.82
C HIS A 24 -4.80 -37.66 -9.14
N LYS A 25 -3.79 -38.14 -9.87
CA LYS A 25 -4.00 -39.01 -11.03
C LYS A 25 -4.48 -40.41 -10.63
N SER A 26 -4.13 -40.88 -9.42
CA SER A 26 -4.54 -42.19 -8.92
C SER A 26 -5.89 -42.14 -8.18
N PHE A 27 -6.43 -43.32 -7.85
CA PHE A 27 -7.59 -43.45 -6.95
C PHE A 27 -7.24 -43.17 -5.47
N GLY A 28 -5.96 -43.11 -5.12
CA GLY A 28 -5.47 -42.86 -3.77
C GLY A 28 -5.95 -41.53 -3.16
N LYS A 29 -6.27 -40.55 -4.01
CA LYS A 29 -6.90 -39.29 -3.60
C LYS A 29 -8.21 -39.46 -2.83
N PHE A 30 -8.98 -40.52 -3.13
CA PHE A 30 -10.26 -40.79 -2.49
C PHE A 30 -10.09 -41.45 -1.12
N PHE A 31 -8.98 -42.16 -0.91
CA PHE A 31 -8.65 -42.83 0.35
C PHE A 31 -7.74 -42.00 1.27
N GLY A 32 -7.37 -40.78 0.84
CA GLY A 32 -6.55 -39.87 1.64
C GLY A 32 -5.05 -40.08 1.54
N GLU A 33 -4.56 -40.85 0.56
CA GLU A 33 -3.13 -41.10 0.36
C GLU A 33 -2.34 -39.79 0.09
N CYS A 34 -3.00 -38.78 -0.48
CA CYS A 34 -2.38 -37.49 -0.81
C CYS A 34 -2.36 -36.47 0.35
N ASN A 35 -2.77 -36.86 1.57
CA ASN A 35 -2.95 -35.92 2.69
C ASN A 35 -1.64 -35.22 3.09
N THR A 36 -0.52 -35.93 3.13
CA THR A 36 0.79 -35.35 3.47
C THR A 36 1.16 -34.21 2.53
N ILE A 37 1.12 -34.47 1.21
CA ILE A 37 1.40 -33.47 0.18
C ILE A 37 0.44 -32.27 0.30
N LYS A 38 -0.84 -32.54 0.56
CA LYS A 38 -1.85 -31.50 0.77
C LYS A 38 -1.54 -30.62 1.99
N TYR A 39 -1.06 -31.19 3.10
CA TYR A 39 -0.69 -30.42 4.29
C TYR A 39 0.55 -29.56 4.05
N GLU A 40 1.56 -30.10 3.37
CA GLU A 40 2.75 -29.36 2.98
C GLU A 40 2.40 -28.20 2.04
N LEU A 41 1.57 -28.45 1.04
CA LEU A 41 1.08 -27.41 0.14
C LEU A 41 0.33 -26.32 0.92
N LYS A 42 -0.57 -26.69 1.84
CA LYS A 42 -1.28 -25.73 2.69
C LYS A 42 -0.31 -24.88 3.52
N ALA A 43 0.73 -25.47 4.09
CA ALA A 43 1.75 -24.75 4.84
C ALA A 43 2.50 -23.76 3.95
N CYS A 44 2.91 -24.19 2.75
CA CYS A 44 3.56 -23.34 1.75
C CYS A 44 2.68 -22.15 1.35
N LEU A 45 1.41 -22.40 0.99
CA LEU A 45 0.48 -21.35 0.58
C LEU A 45 0.18 -20.36 1.72
N THR A 46 0.12 -20.86 2.96
CA THR A 46 -0.07 -20.00 4.13
C THR A 46 1.14 -19.08 4.32
N LYS A 47 2.36 -19.61 4.16
CA LYS A 47 3.60 -18.84 4.21
C LYS A 47 3.65 -17.78 3.12
N ASP A 48 3.42 -18.16 1.85
CA ASP A 48 3.39 -17.24 0.71
C ASP A 48 2.38 -16.10 0.91
N ARG A 49 1.16 -16.43 1.37
CA ARG A 49 0.14 -15.43 1.72
C ARG A 49 0.63 -14.47 2.80
N ASN A 50 1.27 -14.98 3.86
CA ASN A 50 1.75 -14.17 4.97
C ASN A 50 2.92 -13.26 4.54
N ASP A 51 3.82 -13.76 3.69
CA ASP A 51 4.94 -12.98 3.14
C ASP A 51 4.44 -11.86 2.21
N LYS A 52 3.49 -12.14 1.31
CA LYS A 52 2.82 -11.13 0.49
C LYS A 52 2.10 -10.10 1.36
N ALA A 53 1.38 -10.54 2.40
CA ALA A 53 0.72 -9.64 3.33
C ALA A 53 1.72 -8.76 4.11
N ARG A 54 2.91 -9.28 4.47
CA ARG A 54 3.98 -8.50 5.10
C ARG A 54 4.48 -7.42 4.14
N LEU A 55 4.83 -7.77 2.91
CA LEU A 55 5.31 -6.83 1.89
C LEU A 55 4.26 -5.74 1.59
N ASN A 56 2.98 -6.13 1.47
CA ASN A 56 1.88 -5.19 1.27
C ASN A 56 1.74 -4.21 2.44
N ARG A 57 1.90 -4.68 3.68
CA ARG A 57 1.88 -3.80 4.87
C ARG A 57 3.06 -2.83 4.87
N GLU A 58 4.27 -3.29 4.52
CA GLU A 58 5.45 -2.43 4.42
C GLU A 58 5.28 -1.35 3.33
N ASN A 59 4.81 -1.75 2.15
CA ASN A 59 4.50 -0.83 1.06
C ASN A 59 3.41 0.17 1.44
N ALA A 60 2.36 -0.26 2.13
CA ALA A 60 1.30 0.61 2.62
C ALA A 60 1.84 1.64 3.63
N ARG A 61 2.73 1.23 4.54
CA ARG A 61 3.39 2.15 5.49
C ARG A 61 4.25 3.19 4.78
N MET A 62 5.05 2.77 3.80
CA MET A 62 5.88 3.69 3.00
C MET A 62 5.00 4.71 2.25
N ARG A 63 3.96 4.25 1.56
CA ARG A 63 3.02 5.14 0.86
C ARG A 63 2.31 6.10 1.81
N LYS A 64 1.86 5.62 2.97
CA LYS A 64 1.24 6.47 3.99
C LYS A 64 2.19 7.56 4.49
N LYS A 65 3.46 7.22 4.74
CA LYS A 65 4.49 8.18 5.15
C LYS A 65 4.69 9.27 4.10
N VAL A 66 4.82 8.91 2.82
CA VAL A 66 4.97 9.88 1.71
C VAL A 66 3.76 10.80 1.60
N ILE A 67 2.54 10.25 1.68
CA ILE A 67 1.30 11.05 1.63
C ILE A 67 1.23 12.02 2.82
N GLU A 68 1.56 11.56 4.02
CA GLU A 68 1.55 12.39 5.23
C GLU A 68 2.61 13.50 5.16
N GLU A 69 3.81 13.20 4.66
CA GLU A 69 4.87 14.19 4.44
C GLU A 69 4.47 15.24 3.41
N ASN A 70 3.86 14.83 2.29
CA ASN A 70 3.36 15.75 1.27
C ASN A 70 2.24 16.64 1.81
N ARG A 71 1.27 16.07 2.54
CA ARG A 71 0.19 16.84 3.16
C ARG A 71 0.73 17.89 4.13
N LYS A 72 1.72 17.54 4.95
CA LYS A 72 2.37 18.50 5.87
C LYS A 72 3.10 19.62 5.11
N LYS A 73 3.77 19.30 4.00
CA LYS A 73 4.42 20.32 3.15
C LYS A 73 3.38 21.26 2.55
N GLU A 74 2.30 20.73 1.99
CA GLU A 74 1.19 21.51 1.44
C GLU A 74 0.57 22.43 2.50
N GLU A 75 0.29 21.92 3.71
CA GLU A 75 -0.21 22.71 4.84
C GLU A 75 0.76 23.85 5.24
N ILE A 76 2.07 23.61 5.23
CA ILE A 76 3.09 24.62 5.53
C ILE A 76 3.18 25.66 4.41
N GLU A 77 3.17 25.23 3.15
CA GLU A 77 3.20 26.09 1.97
C GLU A 77 1.98 27.00 1.91
N GLU A 78 0.80 26.45 2.18
CA GLU A 78 -0.45 27.21 2.28
C GLU A 78 -0.33 28.28 3.37
N ARG A 79 0.14 27.92 4.57
CA ARG A 79 0.33 28.88 5.66
C ARG A 79 1.30 30.00 5.30
N ILE A 80 2.43 29.67 4.68
CA ILE A 80 3.43 30.66 4.22
C ILE A 80 2.79 31.60 3.17
N LEU A 81 1.99 31.05 2.25
CA LEU A 81 1.29 31.83 1.24
C LEU A 81 0.27 32.78 1.89
N THR A 82 -0.55 32.29 2.81
CA THR A 82 -1.52 33.11 3.55
C THR A 82 -0.85 34.25 4.31
N ASP A 83 0.24 33.97 5.03
CA ASP A 83 1.00 35.00 5.76
C ASP A 83 1.57 36.06 4.82
N ARG A 84 2.04 35.66 3.63
CA ARG A 84 2.56 36.59 2.61
C ARG A 84 1.45 37.49 2.06
N ILE A 85 0.26 36.94 1.80
CA ILE A 85 -0.91 37.72 1.35
C ILE A 85 -1.30 38.74 2.42
N LEU A 86 -1.43 38.32 3.68
CA LEU A 86 -1.77 39.21 4.79
C LEU A 86 -0.73 40.33 4.97
N GLN A 87 0.57 40.04 4.79
CA GLN A 87 1.62 41.05 4.82
C GLN A 87 1.49 42.06 3.67
N GLN A 88 1.13 41.61 2.47
CA GLN A 88 0.91 42.49 1.33
C GLN A 88 -0.30 43.40 1.56
N GLU A 89 -1.39 42.89 2.13
CA GLU A 89 -2.58 43.67 2.47
C GLU A 89 -2.28 44.73 3.52
N ARG A 90 -1.56 44.40 4.60
CA ARG A 90 -1.12 45.38 5.60
C ARG A 90 -0.23 46.48 5.01
N LYS A 91 0.67 46.13 4.08
CA LYS A 91 1.50 47.13 3.39
C LYS A 91 0.67 48.06 2.50
N LYS A 92 -0.35 47.52 1.83
CA LYS A 92 -1.29 48.31 1.00
C LYS A 92 -2.15 49.24 1.85
N SER A 93 -2.63 48.80 3.03
CA SER A 93 -3.42 49.66 3.93
C SER A 93 -2.59 50.83 4.45
N HIS A 94 -1.35 50.58 4.93
CA HIS A 94 -0.46 51.65 5.38
C HIS A 94 -0.07 52.63 4.26
N ALA A 95 0.10 52.14 3.03
CA ALA A 95 0.35 53.02 1.87
C ALA A 95 -0.85 53.90 1.51
N ASN A 96 -2.08 53.42 1.73
CA ASN A 96 -3.30 54.18 1.48
C ASN A 96 -3.57 55.22 2.59
N GLU A 97 -3.30 54.88 3.86
CA GLU A 97 -3.37 55.82 4.99
C GLU A 97 -2.42 57.01 4.80
N GLY A 98 -1.16 56.77 4.41
CA GLY A 98 -0.19 57.84 4.16
C GLY A 98 -0.44 58.70 2.92
N ALA A 99 -1.32 58.27 2.01
CA ALA A 99 -1.72 59.08 0.85
C ALA A 99 -2.90 60.02 1.14
N GLY A 100 -3.71 59.73 2.17
CA GLY A 100 -4.88 60.51 2.56
C GLY A 100 -4.55 61.82 3.30
N ASP A 101 -3.38 61.90 3.93
CA ASP A 101 -3.02 63.02 4.82
C ASP A 101 -2.42 64.25 4.10
N ASN A 102 -2.28 64.22 2.76
CA ASN A 102 -1.71 65.33 1.96
C ASN A 102 -2.75 66.16 1.18
N ASN A 103 -4.01 66.15 1.59
CA ASN A 103 -5.08 67.00 1.02
C ASN A 103 -5.71 67.89 2.12
N ASN A 104 -4.95 68.88 2.60
CA ASN A 104 -5.47 70.08 3.27
C ASN A 104 -4.50 71.25 3.13
#